data_AF-A0A934M5B1-F1
#
_entry.id   AF-A0A934M5B1-F1
#
_cell.length_a   1.000
_cell.length_b   1.000
_cell.length_c   1.000
_cell.angle_alpha   90.00
_cell.angle_beta   90.00
_cell.angle_gamma   90.00
#
_symmetry.space_group_name_H-M   'P 1'
#
loop_
_entity.id
_entity.type
_entity.pdbx_description
1 polymer ?
#
loop_
_entity_poly.entity_id
_entity_poly.type
_entity_poly.pdbx_seq_one_letter_code
_entity_poly.pdbx_strand_id
1 'polypeptide(L)'
;MSFLKDLELYPIYIKWREGTDAFECFLKSTAFVSLKNYPNFELENPSISLEESILYDKIKTIIDSNNTSDTIFLLDIPGHQSILLGYLLQNNLNIKPILTLNLLFHPYGLIGSKKLIGNLLLCGDKLNSIDPKGYIFILDSGRYLLESDGTEKNSFNNQYETTEEDMPNVDLLKELCYSKVVYIYSDKIKEDINCYLDYLEHFDIKVSKCKIGEC
;
A
#
# COMPACT_ATOMS: atom_id res chain seq x y z
N MET A 1 -19.53 -12.24 -13.25
CA MET A 1 -18.46 -12.86 -12.45
C MET A 1 -17.19 -12.73 -13.26
N SER A 2 -16.08 -12.36 -12.64
CA SER A 2 -14.79 -12.16 -13.32
C SER A 2 -13.76 -13.13 -12.75
N PHE A 3 -12.99 -13.81 -13.59
CA PHE A 3 -11.90 -14.67 -13.14
C PHE A 3 -10.54 -14.00 -13.35
N LEU A 4 -9.53 -14.44 -12.59
CA LEU A 4 -8.17 -13.92 -12.70
C LEU A 4 -7.66 -13.94 -14.16
N LYS A 5 -7.85 -15.06 -14.86
CA LYS A 5 -7.37 -15.22 -16.25
C LYS A 5 -8.16 -14.42 -17.28
N ASP A 6 -9.30 -13.84 -16.90
CA ASP A 6 -10.09 -12.99 -17.78
C ASP A 6 -9.58 -11.54 -17.80
N LEU A 7 -8.67 -11.18 -16.88
CA LEU A 7 -8.15 -9.83 -16.74
C LEU A 7 -6.79 -9.66 -17.42
N GLU A 8 -6.68 -8.60 -18.22
CA GLU A 8 -5.41 -8.12 -18.75
C GLU A 8 -4.66 -7.35 -17.65
N LEU A 9 -3.59 -7.93 -17.12
CA LEU A 9 -2.86 -7.38 -15.97
C LEU A 9 -2.13 -6.07 -16.28
N TYR A 10 -1.63 -5.91 -17.51
CA TYR A 10 -0.82 -4.76 -17.89
C TYR A 10 -1.61 -3.44 -17.90
N PRO A 11 -2.80 -3.34 -18.52
CA PRO A 11 -3.64 -2.14 -18.41
C PRO A 11 -3.97 -1.75 -16.97
N ILE A 12 -4.23 -2.73 -16.10
CA ILE A 12 -4.50 -2.49 -14.68
C ILE A 12 -3.26 -1.92 -13.98
N TYR A 13 -2.08 -2.51 -14.21
CA TYR A 13 -0.81 -2.00 -13.72
C TYR A 13 -0.57 -0.54 -14.16
N ILE A 14 -0.87 -0.21 -15.43
CA ILE A 14 -0.72 1.15 -15.95
C ILE A 14 -1.65 2.14 -15.21
N LYS A 15 -2.89 1.76 -14.88
CA LYS A 15 -3.79 2.61 -14.07
C LYS A 15 -3.23 2.90 -12.67
N TRP A 16 -2.57 1.92 -12.05
CA TRP A 16 -1.87 2.14 -10.78
C TRP A 16 -0.65 3.05 -10.95
N ARG A 17 0.11 2.91 -12.04
CA ARG A 17 1.31 3.71 -12.34
C ARG A 17 1.01 5.15 -12.77
N GLU A 18 -0.09 5.39 -13.46
CA GLU A 18 -0.44 6.73 -13.96
C GLU A 18 -0.59 7.74 -12.81
N GLY A 19 0.08 8.89 -12.92
CA GLY A 19 0.07 9.94 -11.90
C GLY A 19 0.94 9.64 -10.67
N THR A 20 1.89 8.69 -10.75
CA THR A 20 2.90 8.48 -9.69
C THR A 20 4.09 9.44 -9.79
N ASP A 21 4.27 10.11 -10.94
CA ASP A 21 5.28 11.14 -11.21
C ASP A 21 6.67 10.79 -10.68
N ALA A 22 7.25 11.63 -9.82
CA ALA A 22 8.58 11.45 -9.25
C ALA A 22 8.70 10.18 -8.38
N PHE A 23 7.58 9.57 -7.99
CA PHE A 23 7.53 8.36 -7.16
C PHE A 23 7.32 7.07 -7.97
N GLU A 24 7.36 7.14 -9.32
CA GLU A 24 7.16 5.98 -10.18
C GLU A 24 8.09 4.80 -9.85
N CYS A 25 9.35 5.09 -9.50
CA CYS A 25 10.37 4.08 -9.20
C CYS A 25 10.04 3.23 -7.95
N PHE A 26 9.19 3.72 -7.04
CA PHE A 26 8.78 3.00 -5.85
C PHE A 26 7.61 2.04 -6.10
N LEU A 27 6.89 2.19 -7.23
CA LEU A 27 5.80 1.29 -7.56
C LEU A 27 6.34 -0.08 -7.98
N LYS A 28 6.01 -1.12 -7.21
CA LYS A 28 6.50 -2.48 -7.44
C LYS A 28 5.60 -3.23 -8.41
N SER A 29 6.17 -3.68 -9.54
CA SER A 29 5.46 -4.47 -10.56
C SER A 29 5.39 -5.97 -10.23
N THR A 30 6.17 -6.44 -9.26
CA THR A 30 6.30 -7.84 -8.85
C THR A 30 4.95 -8.49 -8.55
N ALA A 31 4.08 -7.77 -7.83
CA ALA A 31 2.72 -8.20 -7.52
C ALA A 31 1.88 -8.50 -8.78
N PHE A 32 2.07 -7.77 -9.87
CA PHE A 32 1.36 -8.03 -11.13
C PHE A 32 2.00 -9.17 -11.91
N VAL A 33 3.33 -9.19 -11.99
CA VAL A 33 4.07 -10.19 -12.78
C VAL A 33 3.89 -11.59 -12.19
N SER A 34 3.88 -11.73 -10.87
CA SER A 34 3.71 -13.04 -10.21
C SER A 34 2.35 -13.68 -10.48
N LEU A 35 1.32 -12.87 -10.76
CA LEU A 35 -0.04 -13.38 -11.02
C LEU A 35 -0.19 -14.13 -12.34
N LYS A 36 0.74 -13.96 -13.28
CA LYS A 36 0.73 -14.68 -14.57
C LYS A 36 0.74 -16.20 -14.40
N ASN A 37 1.37 -16.69 -13.33
CA ASN A 37 1.49 -18.12 -13.01
C ASN A 37 0.54 -18.56 -11.88
N TYR A 38 -0.31 -17.66 -11.37
CA TYR A 38 -1.22 -17.98 -10.28
C TYR A 38 -2.43 -18.78 -10.82
N PRO A 39 -2.91 -19.83 -10.11
CA PRO A 39 -4.07 -20.60 -10.50
C PRO A 39 -5.28 -19.71 -10.72
N ASN A 40 -6.09 -20.04 -11.73
CA ASN A 40 -7.31 -19.30 -11.98
C ASN A 40 -8.28 -19.44 -10.81
N PHE A 41 -8.91 -18.35 -10.39
CA PHE A 41 -9.97 -18.36 -9.37
C PHE A 41 -10.95 -17.21 -9.65
N GLU A 42 -12.14 -17.31 -9.07
CA GLU A 42 -13.15 -16.26 -9.17
C GLU A 42 -12.74 -15.05 -8.33
N LEU A 43 -12.79 -13.86 -8.91
CA LEU A 43 -12.52 -12.61 -8.22
C LEU A 43 -13.82 -12.11 -7.58
N GLU A 44 -13.79 -11.93 -6.27
CA GLU A 44 -14.87 -11.28 -5.53
C GLU A 44 -14.84 -9.79 -5.82
N ASN A 45 -15.98 -9.24 -6.24
CA ASN A 45 -16.10 -7.79 -6.41
C ASN A 45 -15.78 -7.09 -5.08
N PRO A 46 -14.95 -6.04 -5.09
CA PRO A 46 -14.69 -5.28 -3.87
C PRO A 46 -16.01 -4.66 -3.41
N SER A 47 -16.53 -5.13 -2.29
CA SER A 47 -17.61 -4.51 -1.53
C SER A 47 -16.98 -3.80 -0.34
N ILE A 48 -17.46 -2.60 -0.04
CA ILE A 48 -17.04 -1.86 1.14
C ILE A 48 -17.95 -2.30 2.27
N SER A 49 -17.41 -3.01 3.24
CA SER A 49 -18.14 -3.34 4.46
C SER A 49 -18.35 -2.10 5.33
N LEU A 50 -19.26 -2.18 6.32
CA LEU A 50 -19.43 -1.12 7.30
C LEU A 50 -18.11 -0.82 8.04
N GLU A 51 -17.33 -1.85 8.35
CA GLU A 51 -16.03 -1.74 9.02
C GLU A 51 -15.00 -1.03 8.14
N GLU A 52 -14.95 -1.37 6.84
CA GLU A 52 -14.05 -0.72 5.87
C GLU A 52 -14.45 0.75 5.63
N SER A 53 -15.75 1.07 5.69
CA SER A 53 -16.23 2.47 5.64
C SER A 53 -15.79 3.26 6.87
N ILE A 54 -15.96 2.71 8.07
CA ILE A 54 -15.52 3.36 9.32
C ILE A 54 -14.01 3.55 9.32
N LEU A 55 -13.26 2.56 8.82
CA LEU A 55 -11.81 2.64 8.69
C LEU A 55 -11.39 3.76 7.73
N TYR A 56 -12.06 3.87 6.58
CA TYR A 56 -11.85 4.96 5.63
C TYR A 56 -12.10 6.34 6.28
N ASP A 57 -13.19 6.52 7.00
CA ASP A 57 -13.51 7.80 7.64
C ASP A 57 -12.47 8.22 8.68
N LYS A 58 -11.94 7.26 9.45
CA LYS A 58 -10.84 7.50 10.39
C LYS A 58 -9.56 7.93 9.68
N ILE A 59 -9.17 7.22 8.62
CA ILE A 59 -7.98 7.56 7.83
C ILE A 59 -8.14 8.92 7.16
N LYS A 60 -9.32 9.20 6.60
CA LYS A 60 -9.66 10.49 6.02
C LYS A 60 -9.52 11.61 7.05
N THR A 61 -9.96 11.40 8.28
CA THR A 61 -9.83 12.39 9.37
C THR A 61 -8.36 12.68 9.71
N ILE A 62 -7.52 11.63 9.76
CA ILE A 62 -6.07 11.77 9.97
C ILE A 62 -5.44 12.56 8.82
N ILE A 63 -5.80 12.22 7.58
CA ILE A 63 -5.33 12.92 6.38
C ILE A 63 -5.76 14.38 6.44
N ASP A 64 -7.05 14.68 6.58
CA ASP A 64 -7.59 16.05 6.59
C ASP A 64 -6.93 16.93 7.66
N SER A 65 -6.61 16.35 8.83
CA SER A 65 -5.94 17.07 9.93
C SER A 65 -4.45 17.32 9.69
N ASN A 66 -3.84 16.63 8.72
CA ASN A 66 -2.41 16.68 8.45
C ASN A 66 -2.07 17.09 7.01
N ASN A 67 -3.06 17.27 6.14
CA ASN A 67 -2.86 17.46 4.71
C ASN A 67 -2.35 18.86 4.40
N THR A 68 -1.04 18.94 4.23
CA THR A 68 -0.32 20.13 3.76
C THR A 68 0.48 19.75 2.52
N SER A 69 0.84 20.74 1.70
CA SER A 69 1.57 20.50 0.44
C SER A 69 2.93 19.84 0.63
N ASP A 70 3.50 19.92 1.83
CA ASP A 70 4.80 19.35 2.22
C ASP A 70 4.68 18.04 3.01
N THR A 71 3.50 17.41 3.02
CA THR A 71 3.26 16.12 3.69
C THR A 71 3.12 14.97 2.70
N ILE A 72 3.83 13.87 2.95
CA ILE A 72 3.51 12.54 2.40
C ILE A 72 2.91 11.63 3.47
N PHE A 73 2.08 10.70 3.03
CA PHE A 73 1.44 9.71 3.91
C PHE A 73 2.02 8.32 3.66
N LEU A 74 2.10 7.52 4.72
CA LEU A 74 2.38 6.09 4.66
C LEU A 74 1.21 5.36 5.30
N LEU A 75 0.68 4.32 4.67
CA LEU A 75 -0.43 3.52 5.19
C LEU A 75 0.02 2.07 5.40
N ASP A 76 0.18 1.66 6.66
CA ASP A 76 0.63 0.32 7.05
C ASP A 76 -0.47 -0.42 7.84
N ILE A 77 -1.33 -1.10 7.09
CA ILE A 77 -2.48 -1.90 7.55
C ILE A 77 -2.54 -3.20 6.73
N PRO A 78 -3.42 -4.18 7.04
CA PRO A 78 -3.50 -5.41 6.26
C PRO A 78 -3.66 -5.15 4.76
N GLY A 79 -2.83 -5.79 3.94
CA GLY A 79 -2.64 -5.40 2.53
C GLY A 79 -3.93 -5.31 1.71
N HIS A 80 -4.89 -6.21 1.94
CA HIS A 80 -6.16 -6.17 1.22
C HIS A 80 -6.97 -4.89 1.54
N GLN A 81 -6.89 -4.38 2.77
CA GLN A 81 -7.50 -3.11 3.17
C GLN A 81 -6.71 -1.93 2.63
N SER A 82 -5.37 -2.00 2.66
CA SER A 82 -4.52 -0.90 2.19
C SER A 82 -4.71 -0.60 0.70
N ILE A 83 -4.85 -1.64 -0.14
CA ILE A 83 -5.22 -1.48 -1.56
C ILE A 83 -6.62 -0.87 -1.74
N LEU A 84 -7.63 -1.41 -1.03
CA LEU A 84 -9.01 -0.91 -1.12
C LEU A 84 -9.06 0.58 -0.75
N LEU A 85 -8.38 0.95 0.33
CA LEU A 85 -8.33 2.33 0.81
C LEU A 85 -7.53 3.23 -0.13
N GLY A 86 -6.40 2.75 -0.70
CA GLY A 86 -5.68 3.48 -1.74
C GLY A 86 -6.57 3.85 -2.93
N TYR A 87 -7.42 2.91 -3.37
CA TYR A 87 -8.42 3.16 -4.39
C TYR A 87 -9.46 4.22 -3.97
N LEU A 88 -10.00 4.14 -2.76
CA LEU A 88 -10.97 5.13 -2.27
C LEU A 88 -10.34 6.51 -2.13
N LEU A 89 -9.10 6.61 -1.65
CA LEU A 89 -8.36 7.86 -1.50
C LEU A 89 -8.07 8.51 -2.86
N GLN A 90 -7.68 7.72 -3.86
CA GLN A 90 -7.49 8.24 -5.22
C GLN A 90 -8.80 8.80 -5.77
N ASN A 91 -9.87 7.99 -5.75
CA ASN A 91 -11.11 8.35 -6.42
C ASN A 91 -11.91 9.45 -5.70
N ASN A 92 -11.77 9.57 -4.37
CA ASN A 92 -12.55 10.53 -3.59
C ASN A 92 -11.78 11.80 -3.23
N LEU A 93 -10.45 11.72 -3.05
CA LEU A 93 -9.63 12.81 -2.53
C LEU A 93 -8.50 13.25 -3.47
N ASN A 94 -8.34 12.59 -4.63
CA ASN A 94 -7.21 12.76 -5.54
C ASN A 94 -5.84 12.53 -4.85
N ILE A 95 -5.78 11.67 -3.85
CA ILE A 95 -4.50 11.28 -3.22
C ILE A 95 -4.01 10.05 -3.95
N LYS A 96 -2.83 10.14 -4.57
CA LYS A 96 -2.27 9.05 -5.37
C LYS A 96 -1.66 7.96 -4.47
N PRO A 97 -2.17 6.72 -4.50
CA PRO A 97 -1.51 5.58 -3.89
C PRO A 97 -0.27 5.17 -4.68
N ILE A 98 0.86 5.03 -3.98
CA ILE A 98 2.10 4.42 -4.48
C ILE A 98 2.18 3.00 -3.92
N LEU A 99 2.08 1.99 -4.79
CA LEU A 99 2.10 0.59 -4.37
C LEU A 99 3.53 0.12 -4.10
N THR A 100 3.98 0.19 -2.85
CA THR A 100 5.32 -0.28 -2.42
C THR A 100 5.31 -1.73 -1.95
N LEU A 101 4.28 -2.50 -2.32
CA LEU A 101 4.15 -3.90 -1.98
C LEU A 101 5.17 -4.75 -2.73
N ASN A 102 6.31 -5.08 -2.10
CA ASN A 102 7.31 -5.99 -2.66
C ASN A 102 6.90 -7.47 -2.54
N LEU A 103 5.62 -7.73 -2.80
CA LEU A 103 4.98 -9.02 -2.66
C LEU A 103 5.15 -9.85 -3.94
N LEU A 104 5.53 -11.13 -3.76
CA LEU A 104 5.44 -12.15 -4.80
C LEU A 104 4.24 -13.06 -4.51
N PHE A 105 3.14 -12.94 -5.26
CA PHE A 105 2.01 -13.85 -5.07
C PHE A 105 2.39 -15.27 -5.45
N HIS A 106 2.12 -16.20 -4.54
CA HIS A 106 2.29 -17.62 -4.76
C HIS A 106 1.09 -18.39 -4.18
N PRO A 107 0.60 -19.47 -4.81
CA PRO A 107 -0.60 -20.17 -4.36
C PRO A 107 -0.44 -20.83 -2.98
N TYR A 108 0.81 -21.10 -2.62
CA TYR A 108 1.23 -21.65 -1.34
C TYR A 108 2.01 -20.62 -0.52
N GLY A 109 1.93 -19.34 -0.86
CA GLY A 109 2.62 -18.26 -0.16
C GLY A 109 2.06 -18.05 1.25
N LEU A 110 2.91 -17.64 2.18
CA LEU A 110 2.50 -17.19 3.52
C LEU A 110 1.69 -15.90 3.48
N ILE A 111 2.06 -15.01 2.58
CA ILE A 111 1.43 -13.70 2.42
C ILE A 111 0.83 -13.55 1.02
N GLY A 112 -0.14 -12.65 0.88
CA GLY A 112 -0.89 -12.47 -0.36
C GLY A 112 -2.12 -13.36 -0.46
N SER A 113 -3.28 -12.80 -0.11
CA SER A 113 -4.56 -13.51 -0.15
C SER A 113 -5.30 -13.28 -1.47
N LYS A 114 -6.25 -14.17 -1.78
CA LYS A 114 -7.19 -13.97 -2.91
C LYS A 114 -7.97 -12.65 -2.81
N LYS A 115 -8.31 -12.22 -1.59
CA LYS A 115 -8.96 -10.92 -1.34
C LYS A 115 -8.05 -9.75 -1.73
N LEU A 116 -6.75 -9.82 -1.37
CA LEU A 116 -5.78 -8.81 -1.80
C LEU A 116 -5.63 -8.79 -3.33
N ILE A 117 -5.50 -9.95 -3.98
CA ILE A 117 -5.43 -10.05 -5.44
C ILE A 117 -6.69 -9.44 -6.09
N GLY A 118 -7.87 -9.80 -5.58
CA GLY A 118 -9.15 -9.26 -6.05
C GLY A 118 -9.19 -7.73 -5.95
N ASN A 119 -8.85 -7.17 -4.80
CA ASN A 119 -8.79 -5.73 -4.60
C ASN A 119 -7.76 -5.07 -5.53
N LEU A 120 -6.54 -5.63 -5.66
CA LEU A 120 -5.49 -5.07 -6.53
C LEU A 120 -5.97 -4.91 -7.97
N LEU A 121 -6.64 -5.95 -8.48
CA LEU A 121 -7.07 -5.99 -9.86
C LEU A 121 -8.35 -5.19 -10.10
N LEU A 122 -9.39 -5.44 -9.32
CA LEU A 122 -10.72 -4.87 -9.55
C LEU A 122 -10.83 -3.41 -9.10
N CYS A 123 -10.11 -3.01 -8.05
CA CYS A 123 -10.00 -1.59 -7.72
C CYS A 123 -9.11 -0.87 -8.73
N GLY A 124 -8.00 -1.49 -9.13
CA GLY A 124 -7.11 -0.95 -10.17
C GLY A 124 -7.82 -0.65 -11.49
N ASP A 125 -8.69 -1.57 -11.93
CA ASP A 125 -9.48 -1.37 -13.14
C ASP A 125 -10.50 -0.22 -13.03
N LYS A 126 -10.90 0.15 -11.81
CA LYS A 126 -11.88 1.22 -11.53
C LYS A 126 -11.23 2.54 -11.10
N LEU A 127 -9.91 2.65 -11.14
CA LEU A 127 -9.21 3.88 -10.79
C LEU A 127 -9.54 4.98 -11.81
N ASN A 128 -9.89 6.16 -11.29
CA ASN A 128 -10.01 7.36 -12.09
C ASN A 128 -8.61 7.91 -12.40
N SER A 129 -8.40 8.42 -13.61
CA SER A 129 -7.24 9.28 -13.86
C SER A 129 -7.42 10.59 -13.07
N ILE A 130 -6.36 11.04 -12.40
CA ILE A 130 -6.37 12.19 -11.51
C ILE A 130 -5.16 13.08 -11.74
N ASP A 131 -5.30 14.35 -11.39
CA ASP A 131 -4.18 15.24 -11.06
C ASP A 131 -3.91 15.11 -9.54
N PRO A 132 -2.78 14.51 -9.11
CA PRO A 132 -2.52 14.21 -7.70
C PRO A 132 -2.44 15.46 -6.83
N LYS A 133 -3.22 15.49 -5.74
CA LYS A 133 -3.14 16.53 -4.70
C LYS A 133 -2.21 16.17 -3.55
N GLY A 134 -1.70 14.94 -3.55
CA GLY A 134 -0.84 14.38 -2.53
C GLY A 134 -0.60 12.90 -2.81
N TYR A 135 0.32 12.31 -2.06
CA TYR A 135 0.77 10.93 -2.25
C TYR A 135 0.64 10.13 -0.96
N ILE A 136 0.28 8.85 -1.10
CA ILE A 136 0.24 7.89 -0.01
C ILE A 136 0.93 6.60 -0.40
N PHE A 137 1.94 6.20 0.34
CA PHE A 137 2.66 4.95 0.14
C PHE A 137 1.89 3.81 0.81
N ILE A 138 1.55 2.79 0.04
CA ILE A 138 0.72 1.67 0.47
C ILE A 138 1.61 0.50 0.88
N LEU A 139 1.63 0.22 2.18
CA LEU A 139 2.33 -0.91 2.79
C LEU A 139 1.33 -2.03 3.16
N ASP A 140 1.87 -3.20 3.50
CA ASP A 140 1.12 -4.33 4.05
C ASP A 140 1.66 -4.66 5.44
N SER A 141 0.83 -4.49 6.48
CA SER A 141 1.23 -4.83 7.85
C SER A 141 1.42 -6.33 8.04
N GLY A 142 0.90 -7.15 7.12
CA GLY A 142 1.07 -8.59 7.06
C GLY A 142 2.31 -9.07 6.30
N ARG A 143 3.20 -8.18 5.84
CA ARG A 143 4.36 -8.53 4.99
C ARG A 143 5.37 -9.54 5.59
N TYR A 144 5.40 -9.65 6.92
CA TYR A 144 6.10 -10.74 7.61
C TYR A 144 5.49 -11.00 9.00
N LEU A 145 5.69 -12.20 9.53
CA LEU A 145 5.30 -12.55 10.90
C LEU A 145 6.32 -12.02 11.91
N LEU A 146 5.86 -11.36 12.98
CA LEU A 146 6.74 -10.91 14.07
C LEU A 146 7.25 -12.10 14.91
N GLU A 147 6.44 -13.14 15.02
CA GLU A 147 6.75 -14.35 15.75
C GLU A 147 6.30 -15.54 14.89
N SER A 148 7.14 -16.58 14.84
CA SER A 148 6.82 -17.78 14.08
C SER A 148 5.79 -18.63 14.81
N ASP A 149 4.76 -19.06 14.10
CA ASP A 149 3.74 -20.00 14.60
C ASP A 149 3.94 -21.43 14.04
N GLY A 150 4.98 -21.63 13.23
CA GLY A 150 5.32 -22.91 12.61
C GLY A 150 4.61 -23.20 11.29
N THR A 151 3.70 -22.33 10.84
CA THR A 151 3.01 -22.46 9.54
C THR A 151 3.95 -22.28 8.34
N GLU A 152 5.09 -21.62 8.54
CA GLU A 152 6.13 -21.36 7.55
C GLU A 152 6.79 -22.65 7.06
N LYS A 153 6.76 -23.72 7.88
CA LYS A 153 7.35 -25.02 7.52
C LYS A 153 6.62 -25.72 6.38
N ASN A 154 5.36 -25.37 6.15
CA ASN A 154 4.49 -26.03 5.16
C ASN A 154 4.12 -25.12 3.98
N SER A 155 4.67 -23.90 3.95
CA SER A 155 4.28 -22.86 3.01
C SER A 155 5.52 -22.30 2.29
N PHE A 156 5.32 -21.76 1.10
CA PHE A 156 6.35 -20.99 0.42
C PHE A 156 6.53 -19.66 1.15
N ASN A 157 7.72 -19.44 1.71
CA ASN A 157 8.04 -18.21 2.41
C ASN A 157 8.27 -17.07 1.41
N ASN A 158 7.22 -16.30 1.13
CA ASN A 158 7.24 -15.10 0.30
C ASN A 158 7.12 -13.81 1.12
N GLN A 159 7.43 -13.87 2.41
CA GLN A 159 7.50 -12.70 3.27
C GLN A 159 8.60 -11.75 2.80
N TYR A 160 8.43 -10.46 3.06
CA TYR A 160 9.40 -9.43 2.67
C TYR A 160 9.45 -8.32 3.72
N GLU A 161 10.58 -7.63 3.75
CA GLU A 161 10.80 -6.41 4.52
C GLU A 161 10.78 -5.21 3.56
N THR A 162 10.40 -4.05 4.09
CA THR A 162 10.56 -2.77 3.41
C THR A 162 11.99 -2.26 3.65
N THR A 163 12.73 -2.05 2.58
CA THR A 163 14.12 -1.57 2.64
C THR A 163 14.23 -0.09 2.24
N GLU A 164 15.43 0.48 2.38
CA GLU A 164 15.73 1.84 1.92
C GLU A 164 15.54 2.04 0.41
N GLU A 165 15.59 0.96 -0.38
CA GLU A 165 15.34 0.99 -1.84
C GLU A 165 13.83 0.98 -2.18
N ASP A 166 12.97 0.72 -1.20
CA ASP A 166 11.52 0.62 -1.39
C ASP A 166 10.79 1.92 -1.04
N MET A 167 11.48 2.89 -0.44
CA MET A 167 10.92 4.14 0.09
C MET A 167 11.75 5.37 -0.34
N PRO A 168 11.16 6.58 -0.44
CA PRO A 168 11.89 7.76 -0.84
C PRO A 168 12.93 8.18 0.20
N ASN A 169 14.16 8.38 -0.24
CA ASN A 169 15.22 8.89 0.64
C ASN A 169 15.02 10.39 0.94
N VAL A 170 15.77 10.89 1.93
CA VAL A 170 15.64 12.28 2.40
C VAL A 170 16.00 13.29 1.31
N ASP A 171 16.97 12.98 0.47
CA ASP A 171 17.40 13.89 -0.60
C ASP A 171 16.27 14.11 -1.61
N LEU A 172 15.59 13.04 -2.04
CA LEU A 172 14.42 13.11 -2.92
C LEU A 172 13.27 13.86 -2.25
N LEU A 173 12.97 13.57 -0.97
CA LEU A 173 11.91 14.28 -0.25
C LEU A 173 12.18 15.78 -0.19
N LYS A 174 13.42 16.19 0.11
CA LYS A 174 13.82 17.60 0.15
C LYS A 174 13.78 18.25 -1.23
N GLU A 175 14.24 17.55 -2.27
CA GLU A 175 14.16 18.03 -3.67
C GLU A 175 12.71 18.30 -4.10
N LEU A 176 11.79 17.45 -3.65
CA LEU A 176 10.35 17.58 -3.90
C LEU A 176 9.62 18.47 -2.87
N CYS A 177 10.35 19.17 -1.99
CA CYS A 177 9.82 20.06 -0.96
C CYS A 177 8.90 19.38 0.08
N TYR A 178 9.04 18.07 0.30
CA TYR A 178 8.40 17.36 1.40
C TYR A 178 9.23 17.47 2.67
N SER A 179 8.62 17.98 3.73
CA SER A 179 9.26 18.17 5.04
C SER A 179 8.65 17.30 6.14
N LYS A 180 7.52 16.64 5.85
CA LYS A 180 6.74 15.86 6.81
C LYS A 180 6.28 14.53 6.24
N VAL A 181 6.34 13.50 7.08
CA VAL A 181 5.76 12.17 6.83
C VAL A 181 4.75 11.84 7.92
N VAL A 182 3.56 11.43 7.52
CA VAL A 182 2.55 10.90 8.44
C VAL A 182 2.41 9.40 8.23
N TYR A 183 2.82 8.63 9.22
CA TYR A 183 2.74 7.18 9.22
C TYR A 183 1.46 6.73 9.92
N ILE A 184 0.52 6.19 9.14
CA ILE A 184 -0.81 5.74 9.58
C ILE A 184 -0.78 4.21 9.70
N TYR A 185 -1.13 3.68 10.88
CA TYR A 185 -1.01 2.24 11.15
C TYR A 185 -2.11 1.69 12.06
N SER A 186 -2.44 0.41 11.92
CA SER A 186 -3.43 -0.29 12.77
C SER A 186 -2.81 -1.08 13.91
N ASP A 187 -1.62 -1.66 13.69
CA ASP A 187 -1.04 -2.70 14.55
C ASP A 187 0.25 -2.24 15.23
N LYS A 188 1.19 -3.16 15.47
CA LYS A 188 2.53 -2.81 15.93
C LYS A 188 3.34 -2.27 14.75
N ILE A 189 4.12 -1.22 15.01
CA ILE A 189 5.11 -0.74 14.05
C ILE A 189 6.20 -1.80 13.92
N LYS A 190 6.44 -2.24 12.69
CA LYS A 190 7.45 -3.23 12.36
C LYS A 190 8.85 -2.60 12.35
N GLU A 191 9.87 -3.42 12.62
CA GLU A 191 11.25 -2.94 12.76
C GLU A 191 11.74 -2.27 11.48
N ASP A 192 11.49 -2.89 10.33
CA ASP A 192 11.89 -2.40 9.02
C ASP A 192 11.41 -0.97 8.73
N ILE A 193 10.12 -0.70 8.93
CA ILE A 193 9.56 0.63 8.72
C ILE A 193 9.96 1.58 9.84
N ASN A 194 10.12 1.11 11.09
CA ASN A 194 10.59 1.97 12.16
C ASN A 194 12.02 2.47 11.89
N CYS A 195 12.90 1.63 11.35
CA CYS A 195 14.24 2.05 10.92
C CYS A 195 14.17 3.17 9.87
N TYR A 196 13.27 3.06 8.89
CA TYR A 196 13.05 4.12 7.90
C TYR A 196 12.51 5.41 8.52
N LEU A 197 11.54 5.33 9.45
CA LEU A 197 11.00 6.50 10.14
C LEU A 197 12.07 7.19 10.99
N ASP A 198 12.89 6.43 11.72
CA ASP A 198 13.96 6.97 12.55
C ASP A 198 15.07 7.61 11.68
N TYR A 199 15.34 7.03 10.50
CA TYR A 199 16.21 7.63 9.48
C TYR A 199 15.69 9.00 9.02
N LEU A 200 14.38 9.12 8.72
CA LEU A 200 13.79 10.38 8.31
C LEU A 200 13.92 11.45 9.41
N GLU A 201 13.61 11.11 10.66
CA GLU A 201 13.74 12.01 11.80
C GLU A 201 15.19 12.47 12.01
N HIS A 202 16.17 11.57 11.83
CA HIS A 202 17.59 11.89 11.96
C HIS A 202 18.05 12.98 10.99
N PHE A 203 17.42 13.09 9.82
CA PHE A 203 17.78 14.06 8.78
C PHE A 203 16.74 15.18 8.60
N ASP A 204 16.06 15.54 9.69
CA ASP A 204 15.15 16.69 9.82
C ASP A 204 13.85 16.60 9.00
N ILE A 205 13.43 15.39 8.61
CA ILE A 205 12.07 15.17 8.11
C ILE A 205 11.16 14.88 9.31
N LYS A 206 10.12 15.70 9.49
CA LYS A 206 9.19 15.53 10.61
C LYS A 206 8.35 14.27 10.42
N VAL A 207 8.44 13.32 11.34
CA VAL A 207 7.56 12.13 11.34
C VAL A 207 6.42 12.31 12.35
N SER A 208 5.21 11.92 11.96
CA SER A 208 4.05 11.82 12.84
C SER A 208 3.46 10.42 12.75
N LYS A 209 3.54 9.66 13.84
CA LYS A 209 3.03 8.28 13.94
C LYS A 209 1.58 8.35 14.44
N CYS A 210 0.62 7.95 13.60
CA CYS A 210 -0.82 8.02 13.86
C CYS A 210 -1.45 6.62 13.89
N LYS A 211 -1.80 6.14 15.09
CA LYS A 211 -2.50 4.87 15.24
C LYS A 211 -3.99 5.03 15.00
N ILE A 212 -4.54 4.21 14.11
CA ILE A 212 -5.96 4.25 13.77
C ILE A 212 -6.80 3.95 15.01
N GLY A 213 -7.69 4.89 15.36
CA GLY A 213 -8.57 4.79 16.52
C GLY A 213 -8.03 5.42 17.81
N GLU A 214 -6.79 5.93 17.80
CA GLU A 214 -6.20 6.68 18.92
C GLU A 214 -5.93 8.15 18.57
N CYS A 215 -6.05 8.51 17.29
CA CYS A 215 -5.88 9.87 16.77
C CYS A 215 -7.22 10.51 16.39
#